data_AF-B8CT10-F1
#
_entry.id   AF-B8CT10-F1
#
_cell.length_a   1.000
_cell.length_b   1.000
_cell.length_c   1.000
_cell.angle_alpha   90.00
_cell.angle_beta   90.00
_cell.angle_gamma   90.00
#
_symmetry.space_group_name_H-M   'P 1'
#
loop_
_entity.id
_entity.type
_entity.pdbx_description
1 polymer ?
#
loop_
_entity_poly.entity_id
_entity_poly.type
_entity_poly.pdbx_seq_one_letter_code
_entity_poly.pdbx_strand_id
1 'polypeptide(L)'
;MKNILLKIIVGSWLLTMSLSNVALAAHHKPDSLADVWVMVPHQGQQAAFEKAFVKHIQFRASKGDPRAWKVYRPAIGTGMDRYIIRYCCTKWKDVDGYQKWQADNKILDDWYANVAQYINHYEHFYSRIDMKNSHWPKDSKGFKYFAVTNYQAKMGKAKSIADGKKLLSDNAKAMKWPYLWSWGNTIGGEGELSLVIPYKNYAEMTPPNKSFSEALATHMGDEAKAGAALKAWSENFHSTTYTVYRLVDELSMKDK
;
A
#
# COMPACT_ATOMS: atom_id res chain seq x y z
N MET A 1 88.70 -24.28 -5.70
CA MET A 1 89.18 -23.09 -6.42
C MET A 1 88.04 -22.10 -6.55
N LYS A 2 88.24 -20.89 -6.00
CA LYS A 2 87.72 -19.56 -6.41
C LYS A 2 86.25 -19.49 -6.86
N ASN A 3 85.38 -18.85 -6.05
CA ASN A 3 85.02 -17.42 -6.13
C ASN A 3 84.13 -17.14 -7.36
N ILE A 4 83.05 -16.36 -7.35
CA ILE A 4 82.49 -15.36 -6.45
C ILE A 4 81.17 -14.92 -7.12
N LEU A 5 80.17 -14.56 -6.31
CA LEU A 5 79.02 -13.68 -6.58
C LEU A 5 78.32 -13.70 -7.96
N LEU A 6 77.00 -13.94 -7.93
CA LEU A 6 76.07 -12.85 -8.28
C LEU A 6 74.73 -13.02 -7.55
N LYS A 7 74.36 -11.97 -6.81
CA LYS A 7 73.06 -11.77 -6.16
C LYS A 7 72.08 -11.16 -7.16
N ILE A 8 70.80 -11.51 -7.07
CA ILE A 8 69.56 -10.71 -7.29
C ILE A 8 68.41 -11.66 -6.86
N ILE A 9 67.83 -11.57 -5.66
CA ILE A 9 66.78 -10.64 -5.16
C ILE A 9 65.39 -10.91 -5.77
N VAL A 10 64.48 -11.34 -4.87
CA VAL A 10 63.00 -11.19 -4.86
C VAL A 10 62.21 -12.15 -5.76
N GLY A 11 61.12 -12.80 -5.31
CA GLY A 11 60.34 -12.62 -4.09
C GLY A 11 59.35 -13.76 -3.87
N SER A 12 58.97 -13.91 -2.60
CA SER A 12 57.96 -14.85 -2.10
C SER A 12 56.62 -14.70 -2.83
N TRP A 13 56.10 -15.82 -3.35
CA TRP A 13 54.70 -15.94 -3.74
C TRP A 13 53.97 -16.82 -2.72
N LEU A 14 53.51 -16.18 -1.63
CA LEU A 14 52.49 -16.72 -0.75
C LEU A 14 51.14 -16.31 -1.33
N LEU A 15 50.52 -17.24 -2.05
CA LEU A 15 49.18 -17.09 -2.61
C LEU A 15 48.13 -17.23 -1.49
N THR A 16 47.96 -16.17 -0.69
CA THR A 16 46.81 -16.07 0.22
C THR A 16 45.55 -15.82 -0.61
N MET A 17 44.77 -16.89 -0.84
CA MET A 17 43.39 -16.79 -1.28
C MET A 17 42.57 -16.05 -0.21
N SER A 18 42.51 -14.73 -0.32
CA SER A 18 41.50 -13.91 0.33
C SER A 18 40.15 -14.21 -0.34
N LEU A 19 39.46 -15.21 0.21
CA LEU A 19 38.02 -15.42 0.04
C LEU A 19 37.30 -14.14 0.50
N SER A 20 37.05 -13.27 -0.47
CA SER A 20 36.19 -12.10 -0.30
C SER A 20 34.81 -12.62 0.05
N ASN A 21 34.45 -12.59 1.33
CA ASN A 21 33.06 -12.71 1.78
C ASN A 21 32.29 -11.54 1.18
N VAL A 22 31.80 -11.69 -0.05
CA VAL A 22 30.73 -10.84 -0.57
C VAL A 22 29.51 -11.21 0.24
N ALA A 23 29.34 -10.56 1.39
CA ALA A 23 28.08 -10.52 2.08
C ALA A 23 27.06 -10.03 1.05
N LEU A 24 26.22 -10.94 0.55
CA LEU A 24 25.00 -10.55 -0.15
C LEU A 24 24.24 -9.68 0.86
N ALA A 25 24.31 -8.37 0.66
CA ALA A 25 23.41 -7.45 1.32
C ALA A 25 22.00 -7.91 0.94
N ALA A 26 21.33 -8.59 1.87
CA ALA A 26 19.92 -8.86 1.76
C ALA A 26 19.26 -7.50 1.54
N HIS A 27 18.83 -7.23 0.30
CA HIS A 27 18.03 -6.06 -0.01
C HIS A 27 16.77 -6.17 0.86
N HIS A 28 16.77 -5.51 2.01
CA HIS A 28 15.57 -5.38 2.83
C HIS A 28 14.55 -4.63 1.99
N LYS A 29 13.66 -5.37 1.34
CA LYS A 29 12.50 -4.80 0.67
C LYS A 29 11.71 -4.04 1.75
N PRO A 30 11.31 -2.79 1.49
CA PRO A 30 10.55 -2.03 2.47
C PRO A 30 9.26 -2.77 2.83
N ASP A 31 8.87 -2.65 4.09
CA ASP A 31 7.59 -3.15 4.57
C ASP A 31 6.49 -2.52 3.70
N SER A 32 5.69 -3.37 3.07
CA SER A 32 4.76 -2.98 2.00
C SER A 32 3.42 -3.68 2.11
N LEU A 33 3.26 -4.57 3.09
CA LEU A 33 2.01 -5.27 3.34
C LEU A 33 1.13 -4.41 4.24
N ALA A 34 -0.11 -4.20 3.82
CA ALA A 34 -1.16 -3.59 4.63
C ALA A 34 -2.23 -4.62 4.94
N ASP A 35 -2.64 -4.68 6.19
CA ASP A 35 -3.72 -5.53 6.70
C ASP A 35 -5.03 -4.72 6.63
N VAL A 36 -6.06 -5.28 6.01
CA VAL A 36 -7.32 -4.58 5.72
C VAL A 36 -8.51 -5.42 6.16
N TRP A 37 -9.30 -4.88 7.07
CA TRP A 37 -10.62 -5.39 7.42
C TRP A 37 -11.69 -4.46 6.89
N VAL A 38 -12.72 -5.02 6.26
CA VAL A 38 -13.96 -4.31 5.94
C VAL A 38 -15.05 -4.83 6.87
N MET A 39 -15.71 -3.92 7.55
CA MET A 39 -16.80 -4.23 8.48
C MET A 39 -18.07 -3.51 8.04
N VAL A 40 -19.15 -4.26 7.93
CA VAL A 40 -20.47 -3.74 7.56
C VAL A 40 -21.42 -3.99 8.74
N PRO A 41 -21.80 -2.96 9.51
CA PRO A 41 -22.79 -3.09 10.55
C PRO A 41 -24.17 -3.47 10.00
N HIS A 42 -25.02 -4.06 10.83
CA HIS A 42 -26.44 -4.19 10.51
C HIS A 42 -27.06 -2.82 10.22
N GLN A 43 -28.04 -2.79 9.32
CA GLN A 43 -28.75 -1.57 8.98
C GLN A 43 -29.36 -0.92 10.23
N GLY A 44 -29.09 0.36 10.44
CA GLY A 44 -29.56 1.13 11.60
C GLY A 44 -28.71 0.95 12.88
N GLN A 45 -27.73 0.04 12.88
CA GLN A 45 -26.88 -0.23 14.06
C GLN A 45 -25.54 0.51 14.02
N GLN A 46 -25.31 1.42 13.08
CA GLN A 46 -24.03 2.10 12.90
C GLN A 46 -23.59 2.86 14.17
N ALA A 47 -24.48 3.61 14.80
CA ALA A 47 -24.14 4.36 16.01
C ALA A 47 -23.82 3.44 17.20
N ALA A 48 -24.53 2.31 17.32
CA ALA A 48 -24.26 1.31 18.36
C ALA A 48 -22.90 0.62 18.11
N PHE A 49 -22.62 0.26 16.85
CA PHE A 49 -21.33 -0.25 16.42
C PHE A 49 -20.20 0.74 16.74
N GLU A 50 -20.29 1.99 16.29
CA GLU A 50 -19.24 2.99 16.50
C GLU A 50 -18.96 3.19 18.01
N LYS A 51 -20.00 3.26 18.84
CA LYS A 51 -19.85 3.36 20.30
C LYS A 51 -19.15 2.13 20.90
N ALA A 52 -19.50 0.92 20.47
CA ALA A 52 -18.84 -0.31 20.91
C ALA A 52 -17.39 -0.40 20.41
N PHE A 53 -17.16 0.00 19.17
CA PHE A 53 -15.86 -0.02 18.52
C PHE A 53 -14.87 0.95 19.18
N VAL A 54 -15.31 2.15 19.60
CA VAL A 54 -14.50 3.07 20.40
C VAL A 54 -14.05 2.44 21.72
N LYS A 55 -14.94 1.72 22.41
CA LYS A 55 -14.56 0.99 23.63
C LYS A 55 -13.55 -0.12 23.34
N HIS A 56 -13.73 -0.85 22.24
CA HIS A 56 -12.78 -1.86 21.80
C HIS A 56 -11.40 -1.26 21.49
N ILE A 57 -11.35 -0.10 20.81
CA ILE A 57 -10.11 0.66 20.59
C ILE A 57 -9.40 0.98 21.90
N GLN A 58 -10.14 1.48 22.89
CA GLN A 58 -9.60 1.79 24.21
C GLN A 58 -9.10 0.54 24.92
N PHE A 59 -9.83 -0.58 24.83
CA PHE A 59 -9.41 -1.86 25.36
C PHE A 59 -8.08 -2.31 24.72
N ARG A 60 -7.99 -2.32 23.39
CA ARG A 60 -6.75 -2.66 22.65
C ARG A 60 -5.58 -1.76 23.05
N ALA A 61 -5.82 -0.45 23.16
CA ALA A 61 -4.81 0.51 23.60
C ALA A 61 -4.32 0.20 25.03
N SER A 62 -5.22 -0.16 25.95
CA SER A 62 -4.85 -0.57 27.32
C SER A 62 -4.01 -1.86 27.37
N LYS A 63 -4.13 -2.72 26.36
CA LYS A 63 -3.30 -3.93 26.17
C LYS A 63 -1.99 -3.64 25.43
N GLY A 64 -1.72 -2.39 25.08
CA GLY A 64 -0.50 -1.97 24.42
C GLY A 64 -0.43 -2.38 22.94
N ASP A 65 -1.56 -2.38 22.22
CA ASP A 65 -1.61 -2.76 20.80
C ASP A 65 -0.42 -2.15 20.02
N PRO A 66 0.42 -2.97 19.37
CA PRO A 66 1.59 -2.48 18.66
C PRO A 66 1.24 -1.72 17.37
N ARG A 67 -0.01 -1.78 16.90
CA ARG A 67 -0.42 -1.24 15.60
C ARG A 67 -1.26 0.05 15.74
N ALA A 68 -0.82 1.10 15.05
CA ALA A 68 -1.58 2.34 14.87
C ALA A 68 -2.43 2.30 13.58
N TRP A 69 -3.41 1.41 13.54
CA TRP A 69 -4.32 1.28 12.38
C TRP A 69 -5.30 2.45 12.27
N LYS A 70 -5.73 2.73 11.04
CA LYS A 70 -6.62 3.84 10.69
C LYS A 70 -7.94 3.32 10.13
N VAL A 71 -9.00 4.08 10.36
CA VAL A 71 -10.35 3.75 9.89
C VAL A 71 -10.82 4.73 8.84
N TYR A 72 -11.37 4.19 7.77
CA TYR A 72 -11.89 4.95 6.65
C TYR A 72 -13.35 4.59 6.39
N ARG A 73 -14.13 5.57 5.94
CA ARG A 73 -15.52 5.37 5.50
C ARG A 73 -15.72 5.97 4.12
N PRO A 74 -16.58 5.40 3.26
CA PRO A 74 -16.94 6.07 2.02
C PRO A 74 -17.56 7.44 2.29
N ALA A 75 -17.10 8.43 1.53
CA ALA A 75 -17.65 9.78 1.48
C ALA A 75 -18.34 10.04 0.14
N ILE A 76 -17.84 9.43 -0.95
CA ILE A 76 -18.42 9.48 -2.29
C ILE A 76 -18.29 8.08 -2.91
N GLY A 77 -19.36 7.55 -3.51
CA GLY A 77 -19.37 6.25 -4.18
C GLY A 77 -20.46 5.33 -3.63
N THR A 78 -20.16 4.03 -3.57
CA THR A 78 -21.10 2.98 -3.13
C THR A 78 -20.65 2.29 -1.83
N GLY A 79 -21.57 1.57 -1.19
CA GLY A 79 -21.32 0.87 0.08
C GLY A 79 -21.07 1.81 1.25
N MET A 80 -21.88 2.88 1.37
CA MET A 80 -21.70 4.00 2.31
C MET A 80 -21.76 3.61 3.81
N ASP A 81 -22.17 2.39 4.09
CA ASP A 81 -22.37 1.80 5.42
C ASP A 81 -21.15 1.03 5.95
N ARG A 82 -20.11 0.83 5.14
CA ARG A 82 -18.92 0.05 5.54
C ARG A 82 -17.81 0.89 6.18
N TYR A 83 -17.00 0.22 6.99
CA TYR A 83 -15.82 0.74 7.66
C TYR A 83 -14.60 -0.05 7.21
N ILE A 84 -13.53 0.63 6.83
CA ILE A 84 -12.30 0.03 6.35
C ILE A 84 -11.24 0.28 7.42
N ILE A 85 -10.83 -0.76 8.11
CA ILE A 85 -9.79 -0.72 9.14
C ILE A 85 -8.51 -1.17 8.46
N ARG A 86 -7.51 -0.29 8.38
CA ARG A 86 -6.27 -0.56 7.67
C ARG A 86 -5.06 -0.26 8.53
N TYR A 87 -4.18 -1.26 8.66
CA TYR A 87 -2.84 -1.09 9.21
C TYR A 87 -1.81 -1.14 8.09
N CYS A 88 -0.91 -0.16 8.07
CA CYS A 88 0.31 -0.27 7.29
C CYS A 88 1.50 0.29 8.09
N CYS A 89 2.71 -0.21 7.91
CA CYS A 89 3.08 -1.32 7.04
C CYS A 89 3.67 -2.46 7.86
N THR A 90 3.45 -3.68 7.38
CA THR A 90 3.96 -4.90 8.00
C THR A 90 4.58 -5.81 6.93
N LYS A 91 5.00 -6.99 7.36
CA LYS A 91 5.58 -8.06 6.56
C LYS A 91 5.05 -9.39 7.05
N TRP A 92 5.00 -10.39 6.17
CA TRP A 92 4.43 -11.70 6.49
C TRP A 92 5.01 -12.32 7.76
N LYS A 93 6.33 -12.22 7.96
CA LYS A 93 6.98 -12.78 9.15
C LYS A 93 6.55 -12.15 10.48
N ASP A 94 5.94 -10.97 10.46
CA ASP A 94 5.45 -10.28 11.66
C ASP A 94 3.94 -10.54 11.90
N VAL A 95 3.24 -11.15 10.93
CA VAL A 95 1.81 -11.44 11.04
C VAL A 95 1.55 -12.43 12.16
N ASP A 96 2.29 -13.53 12.20
CA ASP A 96 2.15 -14.58 13.22
C ASP A 96 2.38 -14.03 14.64
N GLY A 97 3.40 -13.18 14.79
CA GLY A 97 3.68 -12.51 16.07
C GLY A 97 2.53 -11.62 16.53
N TYR A 98 1.88 -10.90 15.61
CA TYR A 98 0.72 -10.10 15.95
C TYR A 98 -0.53 -10.95 16.25
N GLN A 99 -0.75 -12.04 15.52
CA GLN A 99 -1.82 -12.98 15.82
C GLN A 99 -1.65 -13.59 17.22
N LYS A 100 -0.43 -13.98 17.58
CA LYS A 100 -0.10 -14.44 18.93
C LYS A 100 -0.37 -13.35 19.98
N TRP A 101 0.08 -12.11 19.75
CA TRP A 101 -0.20 -11.00 20.66
C TRP A 101 -1.71 -10.79 20.87
N GLN A 102 -2.52 -10.88 19.81
CA GLN A 102 -3.98 -10.76 19.90
C GLN A 102 -4.61 -11.87 20.74
N ALA A 103 -4.14 -13.12 20.56
CA ALA A 103 -4.60 -14.27 21.33
C ALA A 103 -4.23 -14.14 22.82
N ASP A 104 -2.95 -13.85 23.10
CA ASP A 104 -2.44 -13.70 24.48
C ASP A 104 -3.16 -12.56 25.24
N ASN A 105 -3.59 -11.50 24.53
CA ASN A 105 -4.31 -10.36 25.11
C ASN A 105 -5.84 -10.46 25.03
N LYS A 106 -6.39 -11.59 24.56
CA LYS A 106 -7.84 -11.85 24.46
C LYS A 106 -8.59 -10.77 23.67
N ILE A 107 -7.96 -10.29 22.61
CA ILE A 107 -8.52 -9.22 21.79
C ILE A 107 -9.82 -9.65 21.10
N LEU A 108 -9.86 -10.89 20.59
CA LEU A 108 -11.07 -11.41 19.94
C LEU A 108 -12.18 -11.74 20.95
N ASP A 109 -11.84 -12.13 22.18
CA ASP A 109 -12.86 -12.36 23.23
C ASP A 109 -13.63 -11.07 23.52
N ASP A 110 -12.93 -9.95 23.70
CA ASP A 110 -13.55 -8.63 23.86
C ASP A 110 -14.36 -8.23 22.62
N TRP A 111 -13.83 -8.49 21.42
CA TRP A 111 -14.55 -8.22 20.17
C TRP A 111 -15.88 -8.97 20.11
N TYR A 112 -15.89 -10.28 20.35
CA TYR A 112 -17.09 -11.10 20.28
C TYR A 112 -18.11 -10.74 21.34
N ALA A 113 -17.65 -10.43 22.56
CA ALA A 113 -18.53 -10.04 23.66
C ALA A 113 -19.18 -8.66 23.43
N ASN A 114 -18.45 -7.71 22.85
CA ASN A 114 -18.84 -6.30 22.91
C ASN A 114 -19.17 -5.67 21.55
N VAL A 115 -18.62 -6.17 20.44
CA VAL A 115 -18.73 -5.51 19.12
C VAL A 115 -19.41 -6.36 18.07
N ALA A 116 -19.09 -7.66 18.01
CA ALA A 116 -19.45 -8.53 16.89
C ALA A 116 -20.96 -8.60 16.61
N GLN A 117 -21.80 -8.48 17.65
CA GLN A 117 -23.27 -8.47 17.55
C GLN A 117 -23.84 -7.36 16.65
N TYR A 118 -23.08 -6.30 16.39
CA TYR A 118 -23.52 -5.19 15.54
C TYR A 118 -23.09 -5.37 14.08
N ILE A 119 -22.26 -6.37 13.76
CA ILE A 119 -21.72 -6.59 12.42
C ILE A 119 -22.52 -7.62 11.66
N ASN A 120 -22.94 -7.23 10.45
CA ASN A 120 -23.60 -8.12 9.49
C ASN A 120 -22.59 -8.94 8.68
N HIS A 121 -21.49 -8.31 8.25
CA HIS A 121 -20.52 -8.92 7.36
C HIS A 121 -19.10 -8.42 7.60
N TYR A 122 -18.12 -9.30 7.35
CA TYR A 122 -16.69 -9.02 7.40
C TYR A 122 -16.02 -9.43 6.09
N GLU A 123 -15.08 -8.61 5.65
CA GLU A 123 -14.03 -9.01 4.71
C GLU A 123 -12.67 -8.84 5.37
N HIS A 124 -11.73 -9.73 5.08
CA HIS A 124 -10.34 -9.61 5.51
C HIS A 124 -9.42 -9.94 4.35
N PHE A 125 -8.50 -9.02 4.07
CA PHE A 125 -7.49 -9.22 3.05
C PHE A 125 -6.23 -8.41 3.34
N TYR A 126 -5.18 -8.71 2.59
CA TYR A 126 -3.99 -7.90 2.58
C TYR A 126 -3.88 -7.11 1.28
N SER A 127 -3.15 -6.01 1.30
CA SER A 127 -2.71 -5.35 0.07
C SER A 127 -1.20 -5.12 0.12
N ARG A 128 -0.53 -5.29 -1.02
CA ARG A 128 0.89 -4.99 -1.17
C ARG A 128 1.08 -3.71 -1.96
N ILE A 129 1.67 -2.73 -1.31
CA ILE A 129 1.98 -1.43 -1.90
C ILE A 129 3.17 -1.58 -2.86
N ASP A 130 2.99 -1.03 -4.06
CA ASP A 130 4.04 -0.93 -5.07
C ASP A 130 4.76 0.42 -4.93
N MET A 131 5.71 0.48 -3.99
CA MET A 131 6.48 1.69 -3.72
C MET A 131 7.27 2.19 -4.94
N LYS A 132 7.69 1.28 -5.83
CA LYS A 132 8.49 1.62 -7.01
C LYS A 132 7.70 2.44 -8.01
N ASN A 133 6.46 2.04 -8.29
CA ASN A 133 5.60 2.73 -9.25
C ASN A 133 4.75 3.84 -8.60
N SER A 134 4.79 3.97 -7.28
CA SER A 134 4.08 5.03 -6.55
C SER A 134 4.88 6.34 -6.50
N HIS A 135 4.18 7.44 -6.19
CA HIS A 135 4.74 8.73 -5.83
C HIS A 135 4.03 9.23 -4.58
N TRP A 136 4.37 8.59 -3.47
CA TRP A 136 3.82 8.91 -2.15
C TRP A 136 4.88 9.62 -1.31
N PRO A 137 4.51 10.65 -0.54
CA PRO A 137 5.46 11.37 0.31
C PRO A 137 5.85 10.50 1.51
N LYS A 138 7.05 10.75 2.07
CA LYS A 138 7.48 10.12 3.32
C LYS A 138 6.64 10.56 4.51
N ASP A 139 6.22 11.83 4.53
CA ASP A 139 5.26 12.36 5.48
C ASP A 139 3.88 12.44 4.83
N SER A 140 2.92 11.70 5.39
CA SER A 140 1.53 11.68 4.93
C SER A 140 0.58 12.40 5.86
N LYS A 141 1.09 13.29 6.73
CA LYS A 141 0.26 14.10 7.63
C LYS A 141 -0.69 15.02 6.85
N GLY A 142 -1.90 15.14 7.36
CA GLY A 142 -2.92 16.08 6.88
C GLY A 142 -3.84 15.56 5.79
N PHE A 143 -3.58 14.40 5.18
CA PHE A 143 -4.54 13.78 4.25
C PHE A 143 -5.76 13.27 5.02
N LYS A 144 -6.96 13.64 4.54
CA LYS A 144 -8.24 13.25 5.14
C LYS A 144 -9.13 12.48 4.18
N TYR A 145 -8.86 12.58 2.88
CA TYR A 145 -9.63 11.91 1.84
C TYR A 145 -8.71 11.11 0.92
N PHE A 146 -9.21 10.00 0.41
CA PHE A 146 -8.47 9.06 -0.40
C PHE A 146 -9.38 8.58 -1.53
N ALA A 147 -9.15 9.08 -2.74
CA ALA A 147 -9.80 8.56 -3.93
C ALA A 147 -9.14 7.25 -4.32
N VAL A 148 -9.93 6.18 -4.36
CA VAL A 148 -9.46 4.84 -4.68
C VAL A 148 -10.17 4.38 -5.95
N THR A 149 -9.38 4.12 -6.98
CA THR A 149 -9.82 3.40 -8.16
C THR A 149 -9.41 1.94 -8.02
N ASN A 150 -10.37 1.04 -7.92
CA ASN A 150 -10.11 -0.40 -7.97
C ASN A 150 -10.31 -0.90 -9.39
N TYR A 151 -9.39 -1.74 -9.84
CA TYR A 151 -9.35 -2.31 -11.18
C TYR A 151 -9.59 -3.82 -11.09
N GLN A 152 -10.60 -4.31 -11.82
CA GLN A 152 -10.82 -5.74 -11.99
C GLN A 152 -10.08 -6.21 -13.24
N ALA A 153 -8.94 -6.85 -13.06
CA ALA A 153 -8.09 -7.33 -14.14
C ALA A 153 -8.74 -8.49 -14.92
N LYS A 154 -8.48 -8.52 -16.23
CA LYS A 154 -8.76 -9.69 -17.07
C LYS A 154 -7.70 -10.75 -16.84
N MET A 155 -8.11 -12.01 -16.83
CA MET A 155 -7.19 -13.15 -16.73
C MET A 155 -6.10 -13.09 -17.81
N GLY A 156 -4.85 -13.38 -17.44
CA GLY A 156 -3.70 -13.38 -18.36
C GLY A 156 -3.11 -12.01 -18.69
N LYS A 157 -3.63 -10.91 -18.13
CA LYS A 157 -3.13 -9.55 -18.38
C LYS A 157 -2.07 -9.06 -17.37
N ALA A 158 -1.62 -9.91 -16.46
CA ALA A 158 -0.67 -9.51 -15.41
C ALA A 158 0.58 -8.79 -15.95
N LYS A 159 1.17 -9.29 -17.05
CA LYS A 159 2.34 -8.65 -17.67
C LYS A 159 2.02 -7.28 -18.28
N SER A 160 0.94 -7.17 -19.07
CA SER A 160 0.57 -5.90 -19.70
C SER A 160 0.14 -4.85 -18.67
N ILE A 161 -0.48 -5.27 -17.57
CA ILE A 161 -0.76 -4.41 -16.41
C ILE A 161 0.54 -3.94 -15.76
N ALA A 162 1.50 -4.83 -15.51
CA ALA A 162 2.78 -4.42 -14.92
C ALA A 162 3.54 -3.42 -15.80
N ASP A 163 3.60 -3.67 -17.11
CA ASP A 163 4.28 -2.81 -18.08
C ASP A 163 3.56 -1.46 -18.23
N GLY A 164 2.24 -1.48 -18.36
CA GLY A 164 1.41 -0.27 -18.46
C GLY A 164 1.48 0.59 -17.20
N LYS A 165 1.37 -0.01 -16.02
CA LYS A 165 1.51 0.70 -14.73
C LYS A 165 2.87 1.38 -14.63
N LYS A 166 3.94 0.69 -14.99
CA LYS A 166 5.29 1.26 -15.00
C LYS A 166 5.39 2.43 -15.98
N LEU A 167 4.91 2.26 -17.22
CA LEU A 167 4.90 3.29 -18.24
C LEU A 167 4.17 4.56 -17.74
N LEU A 168 2.94 4.41 -17.25
CA LEU A 168 2.14 5.53 -16.76
C LEU A 168 2.81 6.22 -15.57
N SER A 169 3.37 5.43 -14.64
CA SER A 169 4.02 5.97 -13.44
C SER A 169 5.31 6.71 -13.76
N ASP A 170 6.13 6.18 -14.68
CA ASP A 170 7.38 6.83 -15.09
C ASP A 170 7.10 8.16 -15.80
N ASN A 171 6.12 8.18 -16.72
CA ASN A 171 5.72 9.42 -17.39
C ASN A 171 5.10 10.42 -16.40
N ALA A 172 4.25 9.95 -15.47
CA ALA A 172 3.67 10.81 -14.42
C ALA A 172 4.75 11.49 -13.57
N LYS A 173 5.81 10.76 -13.21
CA LYS A 173 6.97 11.32 -12.50
C LYS A 173 7.74 12.30 -13.38
N ALA A 174 8.04 11.93 -14.63
CA ALA A 174 8.81 12.76 -15.56
C ALA A 174 8.12 14.08 -15.88
N MET A 175 6.80 14.06 -16.06
CA MET A 175 5.99 15.25 -16.32
C MET A 175 5.62 16.04 -15.04
N LYS A 176 6.10 15.59 -13.87
CA LYS A 176 5.79 16.19 -12.56
C LYS A 176 4.29 16.35 -12.33
N TRP A 177 3.54 15.28 -12.59
CA TRP A 177 2.09 15.25 -12.37
C TRP A 177 1.74 15.74 -10.96
N PRO A 178 0.79 16.68 -10.80
CA PRO A 178 0.62 17.44 -9.56
C PRO A 178 0.03 16.62 -8.41
N TYR A 179 -0.56 15.46 -8.70
CA TYR A 179 -1.09 14.58 -7.66
C TYR A 179 -0.07 13.57 -7.17
N LEU A 180 -0.20 13.23 -5.90
CA LEU A 180 0.45 12.09 -5.28
C LEU A 180 -0.37 10.83 -5.58
N TRP A 181 0.29 9.68 -5.70
CA TRP A 181 -0.44 8.43 -5.92
C TRP A 181 0.27 7.22 -5.32
N SER A 182 -0.53 6.21 -5.00
CA SER A 182 -0.04 4.90 -4.57
C SER A 182 -0.73 3.80 -5.34
N TRP A 183 0.05 2.83 -5.82
CA TRP A 183 -0.45 1.59 -6.39
C TRP A 183 -0.41 0.49 -5.33
N GLY A 184 -1.46 -0.34 -5.27
CA GLY A 184 -1.52 -1.51 -4.41
C GLY A 184 -2.09 -2.71 -5.15
N ASN A 185 -1.65 -3.93 -4.80
CA ASN A 185 -2.28 -5.16 -5.28
C ASN A 185 -2.92 -5.87 -4.10
N THR A 186 -4.15 -6.35 -4.27
CA THR A 186 -4.89 -7.08 -3.24
C THR A 186 -4.41 -8.54 -3.17
N ILE A 187 -4.40 -9.11 -1.97
CA ILE A 187 -4.01 -10.49 -1.67
C ILE A 187 -5.13 -11.11 -0.82
N GLY A 188 -5.92 -12.00 -1.45
CA GLY A 188 -7.23 -12.42 -0.93
C GLY A 188 -8.25 -11.28 -1.05
N GLY A 189 -9.53 -11.55 -1.33
CA GLY A 189 -10.55 -10.50 -1.52
C GLY A 189 -10.78 -10.08 -2.98
N GLU A 190 -11.69 -9.12 -3.17
CA GLU A 190 -12.12 -8.63 -4.49
C GLU A 190 -11.24 -7.48 -5.01
N GLY A 191 -11.11 -7.40 -6.34
CA GLY A 191 -10.22 -6.46 -7.01
C GLY A 191 -8.76 -6.93 -6.99
N GLU A 192 -8.02 -6.69 -8.07
CA GLU A 192 -6.61 -7.13 -8.17
C GLU A 192 -5.64 -5.96 -7.92
N LEU A 193 -5.98 -4.78 -8.44
CA LEU A 193 -5.13 -3.59 -8.44
C LEU A 193 -5.92 -2.37 -7.96
N SER A 194 -5.29 -1.51 -7.17
CA SER A 194 -5.84 -0.22 -6.76
C SER A 194 -4.87 0.93 -7.03
N LEU A 195 -5.44 2.07 -7.44
CA LEU A 195 -4.79 3.38 -7.49
C LEU A 195 -5.40 4.26 -6.41
N VAL A 196 -4.57 4.81 -5.53
CA VAL A 196 -4.99 5.71 -4.45
C VAL A 196 -4.41 7.10 -4.70
N ILE A 197 -5.25 8.13 -4.65
CA ILE A 197 -4.83 9.54 -4.66
C ILE A 197 -5.31 10.20 -3.35
N PRO A 198 -4.42 10.76 -2.54
CA PRO A 198 -4.78 11.39 -1.28
C PRO A 198 -5.09 12.88 -1.45
N TYR A 199 -6.00 13.39 -0.64
CA TYR A 199 -6.39 14.79 -0.58
C TYR A 199 -6.55 15.24 0.87
N LYS A 200 -6.23 16.49 1.17
CA LYS A 200 -6.45 17.09 2.49
C LYS A 200 -7.90 17.49 2.70
N ASN A 201 -8.59 17.88 1.63
CA ASN A 201 -9.97 18.37 1.65
C ASN A 201 -10.63 18.17 0.27
N TYR A 202 -11.93 18.48 0.17
CA TYR A 202 -12.67 18.38 -1.10
C TYR A 202 -12.18 19.34 -2.19
N ALA A 203 -11.67 20.52 -1.84
CA ALA A 203 -11.20 21.50 -2.83
C ALA A 203 -9.96 20.99 -3.59
N GLU A 204 -9.08 20.23 -2.94
CA GLU A 204 -7.93 19.61 -3.61
C GLU A 204 -8.32 18.51 -4.63
N MET A 205 -9.58 18.04 -4.62
CA MET A 205 -10.10 17.09 -5.60
C MET A 205 -10.45 17.76 -6.94
N THR A 206 -10.43 19.09 -7.02
CA THR A 206 -10.60 19.81 -8.28
C THR A 206 -9.52 19.36 -9.27
N PRO A 207 -9.91 18.83 -10.45
CA PRO A 207 -8.96 18.39 -11.47
C PRO A 207 -8.00 19.51 -11.88
N PRO A 208 -6.74 19.19 -12.24
CA PRO A 208 -5.84 20.18 -12.82
C PRO A 208 -6.35 20.64 -14.18
N ASN A 209 -5.88 21.81 -14.63
CA ASN A 209 -6.28 22.41 -15.91
C ASN A 209 -6.04 21.49 -17.12
N LYS A 210 -4.98 20.68 -17.08
CA LYS A 210 -4.71 19.64 -18.07
C LYS A 210 -5.03 18.29 -17.47
N SER A 211 -5.85 17.50 -18.15
CA SER A 211 -6.03 16.09 -17.84
C SER A 211 -4.73 15.31 -17.94
N PHE A 212 -4.69 14.13 -17.31
CA PHE A 212 -3.53 13.24 -17.42
C PHE A 212 -3.23 12.86 -18.87
N SER A 213 -4.28 12.67 -19.69
CA SER A 213 -4.14 12.34 -21.11
C SER A 213 -3.47 13.46 -21.90
N GLU A 214 -3.90 14.71 -21.70
CA GLU A 214 -3.31 15.88 -22.38
C GLU A 214 -1.87 16.12 -21.92
N ALA A 215 -1.60 15.96 -20.63
CA ALA A 215 -0.25 16.07 -20.08
C ALA A 215 0.67 14.99 -20.65
N LEU A 216 0.19 13.74 -20.75
CA LEU A 216 0.93 12.62 -21.34
C LEU A 216 1.21 12.85 -22.83
N ALA A 217 0.20 13.25 -23.61
CA ALA A 217 0.35 13.57 -25.03
C ALA A 217 1.38 14.68 -25.26
N THR A 218 1.29 15.76 -24.47
CA THR A 218 2.26 16.87 -24.51
C THR A 218 3.67 16.37 -24.18
N HIS A 219 3.82 15.54 -23.14
CA HIS A 219 5.11 15.03 -22.70
C HIS A 219 5.75 14.09 -23.72
N MET A 220 4.95 13.24 -24.37
CA MET A 220 5.41 12.29 -25.37
C MET A 220 5.66 12.92 -26.74
N GLY A 221 5.16 14.14 -26.97
CA GLY A 221 5.21 14.81 -28.28
C GLY A 221 4.39 14.10 -29.36
N ASP A 222 3.51 13.18 -28.97
CA ASP A 222 2.77 12.29 -29.86
C ASP A 222 1.44 11.89 -29.20
N GLU A 223 0.37 12.53 -29.63
CA GLU A 223 -0.99 12.30 -29.12
C GLU A 223 -1.49 10.89 -29.42
N ALA A 224 -1.21 10.37 -30.62
CA ALA A 224 -1.65 9.03 -31.02
C ALA A 224 -0.98 7.96 -30.15
N LYS A 225 0.32 8.11 -29.86
CA LYS A 225 1.04 7.19 -28.99
C LYS A 225 0.58 7.27 -27.53
N ALA A 226 0.29 8.46 -27.01
CA ALA A 226 -0.29 8.63 -25.68
C ALA A 226 -1.69 7.97 -25.59
N GLY A 227 -2.54 8.20 -26.58
CA GLY A 227 -3.86 7.58 -26.68
C GLY A 227 -3.78 6.05 -26.75
N ALA A 228 -2.85 5.52 -27.54
CA ALA A 228 -2.60 4.08 -27.63
C ALA A 228 -2.16 3.47 -26.29
N ALA A 229 -1.29 4.17 -25.54
CA ALA A 229 -0.85 3.73 -24.22
C ALA A 229 -2.02 3.66 -23.21
N LEU A 230 -2.88 4.68 -23.20
CA LEU A 230 -4.06 4.73 -22.31
C LEU A 230 -5.11 3.69 -22.69
N LYS A 231 -5.32 3.46 -23.99
CA LYS A 231 -6.20 2.40 -24.49
C LYS A 231 -5.67 1.01 -24.13
N ALA A 232 -4.39 0.76 -24.34
CA ALA A 232 -3.75 -0.49 -23.96
C ALA A 232 -3.83 -0.74 -22.44
N TRP A 233 -3.76 0.32 -21.63
CA TRP A 233 -4.00 0.23 -20.20
C TRP A 233 -5.44 -0.19 -19.88
N SER A 234 -6.45 0.52 -20.41
CA SER A 234 -7.86 0.28 -20.10
C SER A 234 -8.34 -1.10 -20.57
N GLU A 235 -7.82 -1.59 -21.69
CA GLU A 235 -8.16 -2.92 -22.23
C GLU A 235 -7.79 -4.09 -21.32
N ASN A 236 -6.92 -3.88 -20.32
CA ASN A 236 -6.55 -4.91 -19.36
C ASN A 236 -7.65 -5.24 -18.34
N PHE A 237 -8.69 -4.41 -18.23
CA PHE A 237 -9.65 -4.49 -17.12
C PHE A 237 -11.07 -4.78 -17.62
N HIS A 238 -11.81 -5.57 -16.85
CA HIS A 238 -13.24 -5.79 -17.07
C HIS A 238 -14.06 -4.58 -16.62
N SER A 239 -13.66 -3.97 -15.51
CA SER A 239 -14.33 -2.84 -14.91
C SER A 239 -13.37 -2.07 -14.01
N THR A 240 -13.78 -0.85 -13.68
CA THR A 240 -13.15 -0.01 -12.67
C THR A 240 -14.22 0.56 -11.76
N THR A 241 -13.96 0.58 -10.46
CA THR A 241 -14.82 1.27 -9.49
C THR A 241 -14.05 2.41 -8.84
N TYR A 242 -14.74 3.51 -8.58
CA TYR A 242 -14.17 4.70 -7.96
C TYR A 242 -14.92 5.01 -6.68
N THR A 243 -14.20 5.19 -5.58
CA THR A 243 -14.78 5.57 -4.29
C THR A 243 -13.83 6.51 -3.57
N VAL A 244 -14.36 7.59 -3.02
CA VAL A 244 -13.61 8.48 -2.14
C VAL A 244 -13.88 8.07 -0.71
N TYR A 245 -12.83 7.72 0.02
CA TYR A 245 -12.90 7.41 1.45
C TYR A 245 -12.45 8.61 2.27
N ARG A 246 -13.10 8.85 3.40
CA ARG A 246 -12.65 9.79 4.44
C ARG A 246 -12.02 9.03 5.60
N LEU A 247 -10.94 9.57 6.15
CA LEU A 247 -10.38 9.13 7.43
C LEU A 247 -11.35 9.50 8.56
N VAL A 248 -11.49 8.59 9.54
CA VAL A 248 -12.32 8.78 10.73
C VAL A 248 -11.41 8.68 11.96
N ASP A 249 -10.93 9.82 12.44
CA ASP A 249 -9.90 9.89 13.48
C ASP A 249 -10.39 9.36 14.84
N GLU A 250 -11.67 9.59 15.16
CA GLU A 250 -12.34 9.09 16.37
C GLU A 250 -12.47 7.57 16.41
N LEU A 251 -12.44 6.89 15.26
CA LEU A 251 -12.45 5.43 15.17
C LEU A 251 -11.07 4.85 14.85
N SER A 252 -10.01 5.66 14.87
CA SER A 252 -8.66 5.21 14.55
C SER A 252 -7.79 5.04 15.80
N MET A 253 -6.84 4.11 15.76
CA MET A 253 -5.78 4.07 16.78
C MET A 253 -4.91 5.33 16.67
N LYS A 254 -4.57 5.90 17.82
CA LYS A 254 -3.65 7.03 17.91
C LYS A 254 -2.24 6.55 17.58
N ASP A 255 -1.48 7.42 16.92
CA ASP A 255 -0.05 7.18 16.71
C ASP A 255 0.66 7.24 18.07
N LYS A 256 1.70 6.42 18.25
CA LYS A 256 2.53 6.38 19.46
C LYS A 256 3.64 7.42 19.40
#